data_AF-A0A413Z2G1-F1
#
_entry.id   AF-A0A413Z2G1-F1
#
_cell.length_a   1.000
_cell.length_b   1.000
_cell.length_c   1.000
_cell.angle_alpha   90.00
_cell.angle_beta   90.00
_cell.angle_gamma   90.00
#
_symmetry.space_group_name_H-M   'P 1'
#
loop_
_entity.id
_entity.type
_entity.pdbx_description
1 polymer ?
#
loop_
_entity_poly.entity_id
_entity_poly.type
_entity_poly.pdbx_seq_one_letter_code
_entity_poly.pdbx_strand_id
1 'polypeptide(L)'
;MKGMMKNLMGNVMLNKRIKYFVCMLVFFALLFIGYKYFKAQSIIRDGEVLAGMVRIADQKYVYQAFMTTGKKKKIAEIDNWDVYEIDEDKSHTFLLLKSFTGEQYIVKENYQIPTAGKVNCVYVDGQRIEDKEILEAFNEILTTKYNDGTYYYISNNKEEQKRWKHFVLGYEDCPVGTDNSIYGIAKIDSKWVIVFNSDLGQKDENGYQAIYYEISPECGKIFEKSNIWKY
;
A
#
# COMPACT_ATOMS: atom_id res chain seq x y z
N MET A 1 -51.10 48.12 -30.27
CA MET A 1 -50.39 48.51 -29.01
C MET A 1 -50.26 47.39 -27.98
N LYS A 2 -51.33 46.64 -27.60
CA LYS A 2 -51.26 45.58 -26.57
C LYS A 2 -50.28 44.42 -26.87
N GLY A 3 -50.13 43.98 -28.12
CA GLY A 3 -49.19 42.90 -28.49
C GLY A 3 -47.71 43.29 -28.44
N MET A 4 -47.39 44.55 -28.75
CA MET A 4 -46.01 45.08 -28.74
C MET A 4 -45.46 45.22 -27.31
N MET A 5 -46.29 45.67 -26.36
CA MET A 5 -45.91 45.75 -24.94
C MET A 5 -45.67 44.36 -24.32
N LYS A 6 -46.44 43.33 -24.74
CA LYS A 6 -46.28 41.96 -24.23
C LYS A 6 -44.95 41.33 -24.68
N ASN A 7 -44.54 41.56 -25.93
CA ASN A 7 -43.24 41.12 -26.45
C ASN A 7 -42.05 41.90 -25.84
N LEU A 8 -42.19 43.21 -25.59
CA LEU A 8 -41.16 43.99 -24.89
C LEU A 8 -41.00 43.52 -23.42
N MET A 9 -42.09 43.33 -22.68
CA MET A 9 -42.03 42.83 -21.30
C MET A 9 -41.49 41.40 -21.21
N GLY A 10 -41.83 40.53 -22.18
CA GLY A 10 -41.28 39.18 -22.30
C GLY A 10 -39.76 39.17 -22.50
N ASN A 11 -39.25 40.00 -23.42
CA ASN A 11 -37.82 40.15 -23.66
C ASN A 11 -37.08 40.75 -22.46
N VAL A 12 -37.67 41.74 -21.76
CA VAL A 12 -37.08 42.31 -20.54
C VAL A 12 -37.02 41.29 -19.40
N MET A 13 -38.06 40.47 -19.22
CA MET A 13 -38.07 39.40 -18.22
C MET A 13 -37.11 38.26 -18.56
N LEU A 14 -36.99 37.88 -19.84
CA LEU A 14 -36.00 36.89 -20.30
C LEU A 14 -34.58 37.38 -20.04
N ASN A 15 -34.29 38.64 -20.33
CA ASN A 15 -32.98 39.27 -20.10
C ASN A 15 -32.66 39.38 -18.60
N LYS A 16 -33.65 39.65 -17.74
CA LYS A 16 -33.48 39.58 -16.27
C LYS A 16 -33.17 38.15 -15.80
N ARG A 17 -33.89 37.14 -16.28
CA ARG A 17 -33.67 35.73 -15.90
C ARG A 17 -32.29 35.24 -16.35
N ILE A 18 -31.84 35.60 -17.56
CA ILE A 18 -30.50 35.29 -18.05
C ILE A 18 -29.43 35.95 -17.15
N LYS A 19 -29.61 37.22 -16.77
CA LYS A 19 -28.69 37.90 -15.84
C LYS A 19 -28.59 37.21 -14.48
N TYR A 20 -29.72 36.77 -13.91
CA TYR A 20 -29.71 35.99 -12.66
C TYR A 20 -29.04 34.64 -12.81
N PHE A 21 -29.27 33.94 -13.93
CA PHE A 21 -28.62 32.66 -14.21
C PHE A 21 -27.09 32.80 -14.37
N VAL A 22 -26.64 33.85 -15.08
CA VAL A 22 -25.21 34.17 -15.20
C VAL A 22 -24.62 34.56 -13.84
N CYS A 23 -25.30 35.37 -13.03
CA CYS A 23 -24.83 35.70 -11.67
C CYS A 23 -24.73 34.45 -10.78
N MET A 24 -25.69 33.52 -10.89
CA MET A 24 -25.66 32.26 -10.15
C MET A 24 -24.46 31.38 -10.59
N LEU A 25 -24.19 31.29 -11.89
CA LEU A 25 -23.02 30.56 -12.41
C LEU A 25 -21.70 31.18 -11.94
N VAL A 26 -21.58 32.51 -11.95
CA VAL A 26 -20.41 33.23 -11.43
C VAL A 26 -20.24 32.96 -9.93
N PHE A 27 -21.34 32.97 -9.16
CA PHE A 27 -21.31 32.65 -7.74
C PHE A 27 -20.86 31.21 -7.47
N PHE A 28 -21.37 30.23 -8.21
CA PHE A 28 -20.91 28.83 -8.11
C PHE A 28 -19.45 28.67 -8.53
N ALA A 29 -19.00 29.38 -9.56
CA ALA A 29 -17.59 29.38 -9.97
C ALA A 29 -16.69 29.97 -8.86
N LEU A 30 -17.11 31.08 -8.24
CA LEU A 30 -16.38 31.68 -7.12
C LEU A 30 -16.36 30.77 -5.88
N LEU A 31 -17.46 30.07 -5.57
CA LEU A 31 -17.49 29.05 -4.51
C LEU A 31 -16.54 27.89 -4.82
N PHE A 32 -16.48 27.43 -6.07
CA PHE A 32 -15.62 26.33 -6.48
C PHE A 32 -14.13 26.72 -6.45
N ILE A 33 -13.81 27.94 -6.90
CA ILE A 33 -12.47 28.54 -6.80
C ILE A 33 -12.09 28.71 -5.33
N GLY A 34 -12.99 29.27 -4.52
CA GLY A 34 -12.80 29.43 -3.08
C GLY A 34 -12.55 28.10 -2.38
N TYR A 35 -13.36 27.07 -2.65
CA TYR A 35 -13.18 25.72 -2.10
C TYR A 35 -11.81 25.13 -2.49
N LYS A 36 -11.39 25.27 -3.75
CA LYS A 36 -10.04 24.85 -4.17
C LYS A 36 -8.95 25.64 -3.44
N TYR A 37 -9.14 26.94 -3.24
CA TYR A 37 -8.18 27.81 -2.57
C TYR A 37 -8.06 27.49 -1.06
N PHE A 38 -9.19 27.27 -0.38
CA PHE A 38 -9.21 26.84 1.03
C PHE A 38 -8.59 25.46 1.22
N LYS A 39 -8.84 24.50 0.31
CA LYS A 39 -8.20 23.19 0.34
C LYS A 39 -6.68 23.28 0.07
N ALA A 40 -6.23 24.23 -0.73
CA ALA A 40 -4.80 24.49 -0.96
C ALA A 40 -4.11 25.15 0.25
N GLN A 41 -4.83 25.97 1.02
CA GLN A 41 -4.32 26.55 2.28
C GLN A 41 -4.24 25.55 3.44
N SER A 42 -4.97 24.44 3.41
CA SER A 42 -4.84 23.37 4.42
C SER A 42 -3.60 22.48 4.24
N ILE A 43 -2.79 22.71 3.20
CA ILE A 43 -1.53 21.98 2.99
C ILE A 43 -0.48 22.61 3.90
N ILE A 44 -0.03 21.85 4.89
CA ILE A 44 1.04 22.28 5.81
C ILE A 44 2.31 22.49 4.99
N ARG A 45 2.95 23.65 5.14
CA ARG A 45 4.24 23.96 4.49
C ARG A 45 5.41 24.03 5.46
N ASP A 46 5.11 24.00 6.76
CA ASP A 46 6.10 24.10 7.82
C ASP A 46 6.56 22.70 8.22
N GLY A 47 7.82 22.40 7.95
CA GLY A 47 8.47 21.15 8.30
C GLY A 47 9.91 21.10 7.78
N GLU A 48 10.65 20.07 8.16
CA GLU A 48 12.04 19.88 7.77
C GLU A 48 12.25 18.43 7.32
N VAL A 49 12.93 18.24 6.19
CA VAL A 49 13.39 16.92 5.73
C VAL A 49 14.92 16.87 5.86
N LEU A 50 15.41 16.01 6.75
CA LEU A 50 16.83 15.75 6.94
C LEU A 50 17.09 14.27 6.65
N ALA A 51 18.31 13.89 6.27
CA ALA A 51 18.63 12.53 5.86
C ALA A 51 18.14 11.47 6.88
N GLY A 52 17.08 10.75 6.53
CA GLY A 52 16.47 9.69 7.35
C GLY A 52 15.42 10.14 8.39
N MET A 53 15.10 11.44 8.49
CA MET A 53 14.12 11.97 9.46
C MET A 53 13.31 13.12 8.87
N VAL A 54 12.01 13.17 9.21
CA VAL A 54 11.13 14.28 8.84
C VAL A 54 10.47 14.87 10.07
N ARG A 55 10.41 16.20 10.16
CA ARG A 55 9.68 16.92 11.18
C ARG A 55 8.50 17.66 10.57
N ILE A 56 7.29 17.41 11.06
CA ILE A 56 6.06 18.11 10.65
C ILE A 56 5.33 18.54 11.91
N ALA A 57 5.03 19.84 12.06
CA ALA A 57 4.31 20.38 13.22
C ALA A 57 4.81 19.82 14.58
N ASP A 58 6.13 19.90 14.80
CA ASP A 58 6.85 19.39 16.00
C ASP A 58 6.86 17.88 16.21
N GLN A 59 6.27 17.10 15.31
CA GLN A 59 6.34 15.64 15.34
C GLN A 59 7.49 15.13 14.49
N LYS A 60 8.25 14.18 15.02
CA LYS A 60 9.35 13.53 14.33
C LYS A 60 8.91 12.18 13.75
N TYR A 61 9.33 11.95 12.52
CA TYR A 61 9.10 10.75 11.74
C TYR A 61 10.45 10.18 11.31
N VAL A 62 10.53 8.85 11.24
CA VAL A 62 11.73 8.10 10.86
C VAL A 62 11.43 7.25 9.64
N TYR A 63 12.45 7.06 8.81
CA TYR A 63 12.36 6.17 7.66
C TYR A 63 12.13 4.73 8.08
N GLN A 64 11.15 4.09 7.43
CA GLN A 64 10.85 2.68 7.60
C GLN A 64 10.29 2.12 6.30
N ALA A 65 10.97 1.14 5.70
CA ALA A 65 10.45 0.46 4.52
C ALA A 65 9.28 -0.46 4.91
N PHE A 66 8.12 -0.28 4.26
CA PHE A 66 6.95 -1.13 4.44
C PHE A 66 6.07 -1.16 3.18
N MET A 67 5.19 -2.16 3.10
CA MET A 67 4.16 -2.29 2.08
C MET A 67 2.78 -1.91 2.63
N THR A 68 2.00 -1.22 1.80
CA THR A 68 0.72 -0.61 2.16
C THR A 68 -0.22 -0.56 0.95
N THR A 69 -1.51 -0.71 1.20
CA THR A 69 -2.62 -0.48 0.26
C THR A 69 -3.46 0.76 0.62
N GLY A 70 -3.09 1.46 1.68
CA GLY A 70 -3.82 2.60 2.21
C GLY A 70 -3.96 3.72 1.19
N LYS A 71 -5.11 4.41 1.23
CA LYS A 71 -5.33 5.56 0.34
C LYS A 71 -4.37 6.68 0.72
N LYS A 72 -3.68 7.23 -0.29
CA LYS A 72 -2.71 8.31 -0.13
C LYS A 72 -3.42 9.65 -0.28
N LYS A 73 -3.35 10.50 0.74
CA LYS A 73 -3.90 11.86 0.72
C LYS A 73 -2.77 12.86 0.97
N LYS A 74 -2.50 13.74 0.00
CA LYS A 74 -1.49 14.80 0.19
C LYS A 74 -1.93 15.72 1.35
N ILE A 75 -1.06 15.89 2.34
CA ILE A 75 -1.30 16.71 3.53
C ILE A 75 -0.30 17.85 3.67
N ALA A 76 0.91 17.71 3.11
CA ALA A 76 1.95 18.72 3.20
C ALA A 76 2.82 18.75 1.93
N GLU A 77 3.53 19.85 1.77
CA GLU A 77 4.61 20.02 0.81
C GLU A 77 5.76 20.69 1.55
N ILE A 78 6.88 19.98 1.69
CA ILE A 78 8.04 20.40 2.48
C ILE A 78 9.26 20.30 1.57
N ASP A 79 9.94 21.43 1.36
CA ASP A 79 11.03 21.55 0.38
C ASP A 79 10.61 21.05 -1.02
N ASN A 80 11.21 19.95 -1.47
CA ASN A 80 10.93 19.28 -2.74
C ASN A 80 10.16 17.95 -2.58
N TRP A 81 9.54 17.74 -1.41
CA TRP A 81 8.79 16.53 -1.08
C TRP A 81 7.30 16.82 -0.91
N ASP A 82 6.49 16.05 -1.62
CA ASP A 82 5.08 15.89 -1.30
C ASP A 82 4.92 14.88 -0.17
N VAL A 83 4.16 15.24 0.86
CA VAL A 83 3.86 14.35 1.98
C VAL A 83 2.42 13.87 1.88
N TYR A 84 2.24 12.55 1.88
CA TYR A 84 0.95 11.89 1.85
C TYR A 84 0.70 11.15 3.15
N GLU A 85 -0.45 11.39 3.75
CA GLU A 85 -1.00 10.54 4.80
C GLU A 85 -1.54 9.25 4.17
N ILE A 86 -1.27 8.12 4.82
CA ILE A 86 -1.71 6.80 4.39
C ILE A 86 -2.86 6.37 5.29
N ASP A 87 -4.07 6.31 4.73
CA ASP A 87 -5.30 5.87 5.44
C ASP A 87 -5.36 4.34 5.50
N GLU A 88 -4.57 3.76 6.40
CA GLU A 88 -4.56 2.31 6.66
C GLU A 88 -4.72 1.97 8.15
N ASP A 89 -4.38 2.90 9.04
CA ASP A 89 -4.73 2.87 10.46
C ASP A 89 -4.89 4.30 10.98
N LYS A 90 -5.96 4.55 11.73
CA LYS A 90 -6.25 5.88 12.31
C LYS A 90 -5.54 6.11 13.63
N SER A 91 -5.06 5.04 14.28
CA SER A 91 -4.35 5.10 15.55
C SER A 91 -2.86 5.42 15.39
N HIS A 92 -2.30 5.16 14.20
CA HIS A 92 -0.90 5.41 13.87
C HIS A 92 -0.76 6.24 12.60
N THR A 93 0.21 7.16 12.57
CA THR A 93 0.42 8.02 11.40
C THR A 93 1.56 7.47 10.54
N PHE A 94 1.20 6.79 9.46
CA PHE A 94 2.10 6.38 8.39
C PHE A 94 2.08 7.44 7.28
N LEU A 95 3.26 7.84 6.81
CA LEU A 95 3.37 8.82 5.75
C LEU A 95 4.21 8.28 4.59
N LEU A 96 3.89 8.77 3.40
CA LEU A 96 4.72 8.64 2.21
C LEU A 96 5.27 10.01 1.85
N LEU A 97 6.59 10.11 1.76
CA LEU A 97 7.27 11.22 1.09
C LEU A 97 7.47 10.85 -0.37
N LYS A 98 7.11 11.74 -1.27
CA LYS A 98 7.32 11.58 -2.70
C LYS A 98 8.03 12.80 -3.26
N SER A 99 9.14 12.58 -3.95
CA SER A 99 9.83 13.60 -4.74
C SER A 99 10.00 13.12 -6.17
N PHE A 100 10.65 13.95 -7.00
CA PHE A 100 11.03 13.56 -8.35
C PHE A 100 12.01 12.35 -8.37
N THR A 101 12.84 12.19 -7.34
CA THR A 101 13.90 11.17 -7.31
C THR A 101 13.49 9.87 -6.65
N GLY A 102 12.33 9.82 -5.99
CA GLY A 102 11.82 8.58 -5.40
C GLY A 102 10.73 8.77 -4.35
N GLU A 103 10.42 7.66 -3.71
CA GLU A 103 9.39 7.52 -2.68
C GLU A 103 10.03 6.98 -1.40
N GLN A 104 9.64 7.50 -0.24
CA GLN A 104 10.09 7.04 1.08
C GLN A 104 8.91 6.89 2.03
N TYR A 105 8.82 5.72 2.63
CA TYR A 105 7.84 5.44 3.66
C TYR A 105 8.43 5.79 5.03
N ILE A 106 7.66 6.55 5.82
CA ILE A 106 8.08 7.01 7.14
C ILE A 106 6.95 6.78 8.14
N VAL A 107 7.34 6.65 9.40
CA VAL A 107 6.40 6.48 10.51
C VAL A 107 6.84 7.34 11.68
N LYS A 108 5.91 7.70 12.56
CA LYS A 108 6.23 8.51 13.73
C LYS A 108 7.31 7.82 14.57
N GLU A 109 8.32 8.56 15.02
CA GLU A 109 9.51 8.00 15.71
C GLU A 109 9.16 7.15 16.95
N ASN A 110 8.08 7.51 17.64
CA ASN A 110 7.64 6.82 18.85
C ASN A 110 6.78 5.57 18.57
N TYR A 111 6.58 5.19 17.30
CA TYR A 111 5.89 3.98 16.93
C TYR A 111 6.87 2.95 16.38
N GLN A 112 6.85 1.76 16.98
CA GLN A 112 7.65 0.63 16.54
C GLN A 112 6.75 -0.33 15.77
N ILE A 113 7.01 -0.50 14.48
CA ILE A 113 6.26 -1.47 13.66
C ILE A 113 6.59 -2.89 14.16
N PRO A 114 5.58 -3.72 14.48
CA PRO A 114 5.80 -5.11 14.84
C PRO A 114 6.46 -5.89 13.69
N THR A 115 7.57 -6.56 13.98
CA THR A 115 8.30 -7.39 13.01
C THR A 115 8.12 -8.89 13.22
N ALA A 116 7.36 -9.27 14.25
CA ALA A 116 7.05 -10.65 14.60
C ALA A 116 5.77 -10.66 15.46
N GLY A 117 5.17 -11.84 15.61
CA GLY A 117 3.93 -12.04 16.35
C GLY A 117 2.92 -12.80 15.50
N LYS A 118 1.63 -12.60 15.78
CA LYS A 118 0.55 -13.16 14.97
C LYS A 118 0.44 -12.41 13.65
N VAL A 119 0.53 -13.11 12.52
CA VAL A 119 0.31 -12.55 11.19
C VAL A 119 -1.14 -12.10 11.07
N ASN A 120 -1.35 -10.82 10.72
CA ASN A 120 -2.68 -10.22 10.56
C ASN A 120 -2.95 -9.74 9.12
N CYS A 121 -1.92 -9.50 8.32
CA CYS A 121 -2.07 -9.19 6.90
C CYS A 121 -0.85 -9.69 6.11
N VAL A 122 -1.08 -10.01 4.84
CA VAL A 122 -0.04 -10.44 3.90
C VAL A 122 -0.17 -9.66 2.61
N TYR A 123 0.94 -9.16 2.08
CA TYR A 123 0.99 -8.48 0.80
C TYR A 123 1.60 -9.39 -0.26
N VAL A 124 0.86 -9.62 -1.34
CA VAL A 124 1.29 -10.45 -2.49
C VAL A 124 1.16 -9.63 -3.75
N ASP A 125 2.27 -9.42 -4.46
CA ASP A 125 2.31 -8.60 -5.69
C ASP A 125 1.62 -7.23 -5.52
N GLY A 126 1.77 -6.62 -4.34
CA GLY A 126 1.18 -5.33 -3.98
C GLY A 126 -0.30 -5.37 -3.57
N GLN A 127 -0.93 -6.54 -3.54
CA GLN A 127 -2.29 -6.71 -3.02
C GLN A 127 -2.27 -7.18 -1.57
N ARG A 128 -3.10 -6.56 -0.72
CA ARG A 128 -3.27 -6.95 0.68
C ARG A 128 -4.28 -8.09 0.78
N ILE A 129 -3.90 -9.11 1.55
CA ILE A 129 -4.69 -10.30 1.86
C ILE A 129 -4.94 -10.32 3.37
N GLU A 130 -6.21 -10.48 3.74
CA GLU A 130 -6.67 -10.58 5.13
C GLU A 130 -7.57 -11.81 5.35
N ASP A 131 -7.58 -12.73 4.38
CA ASP A 131 -8.35 -13.96 4.48
C ASP A 131 -7.85 -14.81 5.66
N LYS A 132 -8.76 -15.11 6.59
CA LYS A 132 -8.41 -15.75 7.85
C LYS A 132 -7.71 -17.10 7.67
N GLU A 133 -8.16 -17.93 6.73
CA GLU A 133 -7.56 -19.26 6.51
C GLU A 133 -6.12 -19.10 5.98
N ILE A 134 -5.91 -18.12 5.11
CA ILE A 134 -4.58 -17.83 4.56
C ILE A 134 -3.65 -17.29 5.65
N LEU A 135 -4.13 -16.37 6.49
CA LEU A 135 -3.33 -15.85 7.62
C LEU A 135 -2.99 -16.96 8.62
N GLU A 136 -3.91 -17.88 8.90
CA GLU A 136 -3.64 -19.05 9.74
C GLU A 136 -2.58 -19.97 9.12
N ALA A 137 -2.62 -20.20 7.81
CA ALA A 137 -1.58 -20.95 7.09
C ALA A 137 -0.19 -20.30 7.23
N PHE A 138 -0.09 -18.97 7.11
CA PHE A 138 1.18 -18.27 7.33
C PHE A 138 1.68 -18.39 8.78
N ASN A 139 0.79 -18.30 9.77
CA ASN A 139 1.18 -18.51 11.18
C ASN A 139 1.69 -19.94 11.43
N GLU A 140 1.07 -20.95 10.83
CA GLU A 140 1.54 -22.34 10.89
C GLU A 140 2.92 -22.49 10.23
N ILE A 141 3.09 -21.96 9.01
CA ILE A 141 4.35 -21.98 8.27
C ILE A 141 5.49 -21.37 9.10
N LEU A 142 5.30 -20.19 9.67
CA LEU A 142 6.36 -19.48 10.41
C LEU A 142 6.71 -20.14 11.76
N THR A 143 5.80 -20.92 12.32
CA THR A 143 6.03 -21.66 13.58
C THR A 143 6.47 -23.11 13.36
N THR A 144 6.37 -23.60 12.12
CA THR A 144 6.81 -24.93 11.74
C THR A 144 8.33 -25.01 11.78
N LYS A 145 8.84 -26.03 12.48
CA LYS A 145 10.26 -26.38 12.40
C LYS A 145 10.49 -27.17 11.12
N TYR A 146 11.11 -26.51 10.14
CA TYR A 146 11.57 -27.19 8.95
C TYR A 146 12.86 -27.94 9.25
N ASN A 147 12.84 -29.26 9.07
CA ASN A 147 14.02 -30.09 9.27
C ASN A 147 14.97 -29.95 8.07
N ASP A 148 16.27 -29.87 8.36
CA ASP A 148 17.39 -29.87 7.41
C ASP A 148 17.49 -31.13 6.51
N GLY A 149 16.50 -32.03 6.54
CA GLY A 149 16.59 -33.38 5.98
C GLY A 149 16.05 -33.56 4.57
N THR A 150 15.38 -32.57 3.99
CA THR A 150 14.85 -32.70 2.62
C THR A 150 14.99 -31.37 1.89
N TYR A 151 16.21 -31.13 1.43
CA TYR A 151 16.49 -30.06 0.50
C TYR A 151 15.99 -30.42 -0.88
N TYR A 152 15.38 -29.44 -1.52
CA TYR A 152 15.03 -29.52 -2.91
C TYR A 152 15.63 -28.31 -3.64
N TYR A 153 16.00 -28.51 -4.90
CA TYR A 153 16.82 -27.57 -5.66
C TYR A 153 15.99 -26.43 -6.24
N ILE A 154 16.29 -25.18 -5.88
CA ILE A 154 15.71 -24.00 -6.54
C ILE A 154 16.09 -24.11 -8.02
N SER A 155 15.07 -24.29 -8.85
CA SER A 155 15.31 -24.40 -10.28
C SER A 155 15.89 -23.08 -10.79
N ASN A 156 17.06 -23.18 -11.42
CA ASN A 156 17.62 -22.07 -12.22
C ASN A 156 16.80 -21.85 -13.51
N ASN A 157 15.72 -22.61 -13.71
CA ASN A 157 14.77 -22.39 -14.77
C ASN A 157 13.99 -21.10 -14.52
N LYS A 158 14.26 -20.09 -15.34
CA LYS A 158 13.56 -18.80 -15.31
C LYS A 158 12.03 -18.94 -15.43
N GLU A 159 11.53 -19.98 -16.09
CA GLU A 159 10.08 -20.20 -16.22
C GLU A 159 9.43 -20.72 -14.93
N GLU A 160 10.16 -21.52 -14.15
CA GLU A 160 9.69 -21.94 -12.82
C GLU A 160 9.75 -20.79 -11.84
N GLN A 161 10.82 -19.97 -11.91
CA GLN A 161 10.98 -18.77 -11.09
C GLN A 161 9.82 -17.75 -11.26
N LYS A 162 9.23 -17.65 -12.45
CA LYS A 162 8.03 -16.81 -12.68
C LYS A 162 6.79 -17.26 -11.91
N ARG A 163 6.74 -18.51 -11.45
CA ARG A 163 5.60 -19.05 -10.68
C ARG A 163 5.70 -18.74 -9.18
N TRP A 164 6.83 -18.21 -8.73
CA TRP A 164 7.02 -17.83 -7.35
C TRP A 164 6.25 -16.54 -7.07
N LYS A 165 5.59 -16.53 -5.93
CA LYS A 165 4.97 -15.33 -5.37
C LYS A 165 5.86 -14.81 -4.24
N HIS A 166 6.07 -13.50 -4.19
CA HIS A 166 6.77 -12.83 -3.10
C HIS A 166 5.76 -12.32 -2.08
N PHE A 167 6.12 -12.38 -0.80
CA PHE A 167 5.22 -12.06 0.31
C PHE A 167 5.88 -11.05 1.24
N VAL A 168 5.08 -10.12 1.75
CA VAL A 168 5.49 -9.26 2.87
C VAL A 168 4.44 -9.35 3.95
N LEU A 169 4.88 -9.66 5.17
CA LEU A 169 4.02 -9.96 6.29
C LEU A 169 3.89 -8.74 7.21
N GLY A 170 2.67 -8.54 7.73
CA GLY A 170 2.38 -7.65 8.85
C GLY A 170 1.94 -8.46 10.08
N TYR A 171 2.15 -7.88 11.26
CA TYR A 171 1.89 -8.53 12.55
C TYR A 171 1.10 -7.65 13.51
N GLU A 172 0.47 -8.28 14.51
CA GLU A 172 -0.08 -7.62 15.71
C GLU A 172 -0.99 -6.43 15.39
N ASP A 173 -1.97 -6.65 14.51
CA ASP A 173 -2.95 -5.66 14.06
C ASP A 173 -2.34 -4.44 13.33
N CYS A 174 -1.04 -4.45 13.02
CA CYS A 174 -0.40 -3.40 12.25
C CYS A 174 -0.89 -3.45 10.80
N PRO A 175 -1.31 -2.33 10.20
CA PRO A 175 -1.91 -2.32 8.87
C PRO A 175 -0.89 -2.38 7.75
N VAL A 176 0.42 -2.48 8.02
CA VAL A 176 1.48 -2.46 7.00
C VAL A 176 2.36 -3.70 7.14
N GLY A 177 2.89 -4.16 5.99
CA GLY A 177 3.83 -5.27 5.96
C GLY A 177 5.28 -4.77 6.02
N THR A 178 6.09 -5.31 6.92
CA THR A 178 7.54 -5.01 7.00
C THR A 178 8.42 -6.22 6.86
N ASP A 179 7.88 -7.41 7.11
CA ASP A 179 8.68 -8.62 7.14
C ASP A 179 8.76 -9.26 5.76
N ASN A 180 9.97 -9.28 5.23
CA ASN A 180 10.33 -9.94 3.97
C ASN A 180 11.03 -11.28 4.25
N SER A 181 10.77 -11.97 5.36
CA SER A 181 11.45 -13.23 5.70
C SER A 181 11.21 -14.33 4.66
N ILE A 182 10.08 -14.31 3.97
CA ILE A 182 9.72 -15.27 2.92
C ILE A 182 10.20 -14.73 1.57
N TYR A 183 11.14 -15.43 0.93
CA TYR A 183 11.52 -15.12 -0.45
C TYR A 183 10.38 -15.47 -1.39
N GLY A 184 9.82 -16.67 -1.28
CA GLY A 184 8.63 -16.99 -2.05
C GLY A 184 8.03 -18.36 -1.79
N ILE A 185 6.82 -18.53 -2.33
CA ILE A 185 6.04 -19.78 -2.28
C ILE A 185 5.63 -20.16 -3.71
N ALA A 186 5.77 -21.44 -4.04
CA ALA A 186 5.41 -21.99 -5.33
C ALA A 186 4.91 -23.44 -5.21
N LYS A 187 4.36 -23.96 -6.31
CA LYS A 187 4.02 -25.39 -6.46
C LYS A 187 4.99 -26.05 -7.43
N ILE A 188 5.74 -27.06 -6.96
CA ILE A 188 6.76 -27.82 -7.71
C ILE A 188 6.44 -29.30 -7.56
N ASP A 189 6.36 -30.03 -8.68
CA ASP A 189 6.07 -31.48 -8.70
C ASP A 189 4.87 -31.89 -7.82
N SER A 190 3.81 -31.09 -7.87
CA SER A 190 2.58 -31.22 -7.07
C SER A 190 2.70 -30.91 -5.57
N LYS A 191 3.87 -30.49 -5.09
CA LYS A 191 4.12 -30.09 -3.70
C LYS A 191 4.16 -28.58 -3.57
N TRP A 192 3.61 -28.06 -2.47
CA TRP A 192 3.74 -26.66 -2.10
C TRP A 192 5.04 -26.45 -1.33
N VAL A 193 5.78 -25.43 -1.73
CA VAL A 193 7.13 -25.21 -1.22
C VAL A 193 7.35 -23.75 -0.87
N ILE A 194 8.17 -23.50 0.14
CA ILE A 194 8.54 -22.18 0.62
C ILE A 194 10.06 -22.00 0.64
N VAL A 195 10.52 -20.81 0.29
CA VAL A 195 11.93 -20.37 0.42
C VAL A 195 11.95 -19.17 1.36
N PHE A 196 12.85 -19.18 2.34
CA PHE A 196 13.12 -18.00 3.16
C PHE A 196 14.28 -17.18 2.59
N ASN A 197 14.23 -15.87 2.80
CA ASN A 197 15.27 -14.95 2.34
C ASN A 197 16.62 -15.19 3.04
N SER A 198 16.63 -15.73 4.27
CA SER A 198 17.85 -16.15 4.98
C SER A 198 18.62 -17.26 4.28
N ASP A 199 17.94 -18.01 3.43
CA ASP A 199 18.44 -19.24 2.82
C ASP A 199 18.94 -19.03 1.40
N LEU A 200 18.70 -17.84 0.84
CA LEU A 200 19.20 -17.47 -0.47
C LEU A 200 20.72 -17.46 -0.52
N GLY A 201 21.26 -18.09 -1.56
CA GLY A 201 22.71 -18.15 -1.80
C GLY A 201 23.43 -19.25 -1.05
N GLN A 202 22.77 -19.95 -0.13
CA GLN A 202 23.31 -21.19 0.44
C GLN A 202 23.39 -22.27 -0.66
N LYS A 203 24.45 -23.06 -0.62
CA LYS A 203 24.73 -24.10 -1.61
C LYS A 203 24.95 -25.43 -0.91
N ASP A 204 24.51 -26.51 -1.54
CA ASP A 204 24.89 -27.86 -1.12
C ASP A 204 26.36 -28.15 -1.44
N GLU A 205 26.82 -29.34 -1.05
CA GLU A 205 28.16 -29.86 -1.33
C GLU A 205 28.51 -29.92 -2.83
N ASN A 206 27.49 -29.93 -3.70
CA ASN A 206 27.63 -29.96 -5.16
C ASN A 206 27.53 -28.55 -5.79
N GLY A 207 27.35 -27.50 -4.99
CA GLY A 207 27.30 -26.11 -5.44
C GLY A 207 25.94 -25.64 -5.95
N TYR A 208 24.89 -26.44 -5.81
CA TYR A 208 23.52 -26.07 -6.20
C TYR A 208 22.83 -25.26 -5.10
N GLN A 209 22.05 -24.25 -5.48
CA GLN A 209 21.19 -23.51 -4.55
C GLN A 209 19.99 -24.38 -4.18
N ALA A 210 20.00 -24.93 -2.97
CA ALA A 210 19.09 -25.98 -2.59
C ALA A 210 18.39 -25.67 -1.26
N ILE A 211 17.48 -24.70 -1.23
CA ILE A 211 16.67 -24.51 -0.02
C ILE A 211 15.26 -24.06 -0.40
N TYR A 212 14.37 -25.02 -0.61
CA TYR A 212 12.96 -24.83 -0.29
C TYR A 212 12.46 -25.95 0.59
N TYR A 213 11.51 -25.62 1.45
CA TYR A 213 10.90 -26.53 2.38
C TYR A 213 9.50 -26.90 1.92
N GLU A 214 9.15 -28.17 2.05
CA GLU A 214 7.78 -28.61 1.79
C GLU A 214 6.85 -28.05 2.87
N ILE A 215 5.77 -27.41 2.41
CA ILE A 215 4.70 -26.89 3.26
C ILE A 215 3.74 -28.03 3.59
N SER A 216 3.11 -28.00 4.77
CA SER A 216 2.11 -29.02 5.14
C SER A 216 1.02 -29.15 4.07
N PRO A 217 0.53 -30.38 3.79
CA PRO A 217 -0.57 -30.58 2.84
C PRO A 217 -1.83 -29.77 3.17
N GLU A 218 -2.08 -29.49 4.44
CA GLU A 218 -3.17 -28.67 4.95
C GLU A 218 -3.04 -27.21 4.47
N CYS A 219 -1.88 -26.58 4.72
CA CYS A 219 -1.58 -25.25 4.19
C CYS A 219 -1.61 -25.22 2.65
N GLY A 220 -1.07 -26.27 2.01
CA GLY A 220 -1.11 -26.41 0.55
C GLY A 220 -2.54 -26.39 -0.03
N LYS A 221 -3.50 -27.07 0.62
CA LYS A 221 -4.91 -27.05 0.21
C LYS A 221 -5.54 -25.67 0.34
N ILE A 222 -5.14 -24.88 1.35
CA ILE A 222 -5.60 -23.51 1.53
C ILE A 222 -5.10 -22.67 0.34
N PHE A 223 -3.82 -22.78 -0.02
CA PHE A 223 -3.25 -22.07 -1.16
C PHE A 223 -3.89 -22.45 -2.49
N GLU A 224 -4.18 -23.74 -2.72
CA GLU A 224 -4.88 -24.20 -3.93
C GLU A 224 -6.29 -23.63 -4.09
N LYS A 225 -7.01 -23.48 -2.99
CA LYS A 225 -8.36 -22.90 -3.00
C LYS A 225 -8.32 -21.39 -3.14
N SER A 226 -7.24 -20.76 -2.69
CA SER A 226 -7.11 -19.31 -2.73
C SER A 226 -6.96 -18.79 -4.17
N ASN A 227 -7.39 -17.55 -4.38
CA ASN A 227 -7.22 -16.88 -5.68
C ASN A 227 -5.83 -16.24 -5.85
N ILE A 228 -4.93 -16.35 -4.86
CA ILE A 228 -3.63 -15.68 -4.85
C ILE A 228 -2.70 -16.21 -5.95
N TRP A 229 -2.80 -17.50 -6.27
CA TRP A 229 -1.96 -18.18 -7.27
C TRP A 229 -2.63 -18.30 -8.65
N LYS A 230 -3.73 -17.58 -8.90
CA LYS A 230 -4.35 -17.55 -10.24
C LYS A 230 -3.51 -16.67 -11.19
N TYR A 231 -2.88 -17.31 -12.17
CA TYR A 231 -2.22 -16.70 -13.33
C TYR A 231 -2.67 -17.40 -14.60
#